data_AF-A0A9W6PNP7-F1
#
_entry.id   AF-A0A9W6PNP7-F1
#
_cell.length_a   1.000
_cell.length_b   1.000
_cell.length_c   1.000
_cell.angle_alpha   90.00
_cell.angle_beta   90.00
_cell.angle_gamma   90.00
#
_symmetry.space_group_name_H-M   'P 1'
#
loop_
_entity.id
_entity.type
_entity.pdbx_description
1 polymer ?
#
loop_
_entity_poly.entity_id
_entity_poly.type
_entity_poly.pdbx_seq_one_letter_code
_entity_poly.pdbx_strand_id
1 'polypeptide(L)'
;MKEPVLPIDPDLLVRPLHLAGPGTGTDDTIADLVDHFGWRLHRNPHADPILRCPQQMAWLARRVDLLGDSPGWEVDFSNPTWTRDPWWFAFDDATPGEVTATVLPDLAHRPEHSPGEAFRPAPGWDGALALLREGGWALGQRDGHDVLLAPDRLAALTRSLHDEGAPTVLTGAAAHGTWKVTFSSHAPGFLLHSAAAALLRPAVRSPDQVPAAHRERMSLEPLPPSPGPRVLVSPRYLAGPGARGPQPPSPSALWHATEPGQVVSSCGRARVEASPEGGLRVYASPHPLDINSAWRARFTPNTPVEITDAWLEDFLTDSVAADLDLGTAGTFVRDADMMLGEAVEPLTSAGWSAYSDATCLRLLAPGGYASASIPHGRAPHHPSTTTAEALASPLRWGADFDVTAPTGRWHAHLTDHTPPHLVRALISELTDPAALPRDSDRIPRQLLTSVRLASIPPDLSPAAAASRVRSLHAGLPLHTDPSDPQRSPAPTDLSAGRAVRTR
;
A
#
# COMPACT_ATOMS: atom_id res chain seq x y z
N MET A 1 10.25 -21.96 -16.59
CA MET A 1 9.89 -22.54 -15.27
C MET A 1 9.10 -21.49 -14.53
N LYS A 2 7.78 -21.68 -14.36
CA LYS A 2 6.95 -20.77 -13.56
C LYS A 2 7.22 -21.07 -12.09
N GLU A 3 7.70 -20.09 -11.35
CA GLU A 3 7.68 -20.15 -9.89
C GLU A 3 6.20 -20.07 -9.47
N PRO A 4 5.66 -21.05 -8.73
CA PRO A 4 4.30 -20.96 -8.23
C PRO A 4 4.25 -19.82 -7.21
N VAL A 5 3.33 -18.87 -7.42
CA VAL A 5 2.95 -17.90 -6.38
C VAL A 5 2.34 -18.71 -5.25
N LEU A 6 3.10 -18.87 -4.16
CA LEU A 6 2.60 -19.54 -2.96
C LEU A 6 1.41 -18.74 -2.43
N PRO A 7 0.29 -19.40 -2.08
CA PRO A 7 -0.80 -18.72 -1.40
C PRO A 7 -0.23 -18.11 -0.12
N ILE A 8 -0.49 -16.81 0.09
CA ILE A 8 -0.16 -16.14 1.34
C ILE A 8 -1.03 -16.79 2.40
N ASP A 9 -0.42 -17.52 3.33
CA ASP A 9 -1.17 -18.09 4.45
C ASP A 9 -1.77 -16.94 5.26
N PRO A 10 -3.07 -17.01 5.63
CA PRO A 10 -3.73 -15.94 6.35
C PRO A 10 -3.11 -15.77 7.74
N ASP A 11 -3.09 -14.52 8.23
CA ASP A 11 -2.74 -14.23 9.61
C ASP A 11 -3.66 -14.98 10.57
N LEU A 12 -3.14 -15.30 11.75
CA LEU A 12 -3.81 -16.09 12.78
C LEU A 12 -4.10 -15.19 13.98
N LEU A 13 -5.33 -15.27 14.49
CA LEU A 13 -5.68 -14.82 15.82
C LEU A 13 -5.21 -15.88 16.83
N VAL A 14 -4.29 -15.49 17.71
CA VAL A 14 -3.59 -16.39 18.66
C VAL A 14 -4.02 -16.09 20.10
N ARG A 15 -4.40 -17.14 20.84
CA ARG A 15 -4.70 -17.08 22.28
C ARG A 15 -4.12 -18.30 23.02
N PRO A 16 -3.63 -18.15 24.26
CA PRO A 16 -3.49 -16.91 25.03
C PRO A 16 -2.24 -16.10 24.62
N LEU A 17 -2.24 -14.78 24.88
CA LEU A 17 -1.16 -13.88 24.44
C LEU A 17 0.21 -14.26 25.03
N HIS A 18 0.24 -14.72 26.29
CA HIS A 18 1.51 -15.05 26.96
C HIS A 18 2.30 -16.18 26.31
N LEU A 19 1.72 -16.89 25.33
CA LEU A 19 2.39 -17.92 24.53
C LEU A 19 2.65 -17.49 23.08
N ALA A 20 2.15 -16.34 22.64
CA ALA A 20 2.17 -15.91 21.24
C ALA A 20 3.55 -15.46 20.73
N GLY A 21 4.55 -15.41 21.61
CA GLY A 21 5.90 -14.92 21.29
C GLY A 21 5.95 -13.40 21.04
N PRO A 22 7.15 -12.86 20.76
CA PRO A 22 7.39 -11.42 20.68
C PRO A 22 6.70 -10.73 19.50
N GLY A 23 6.41 -11.45 18.41
CA GLY A 23 5.88 -10.85 17.19
C GLY A 23 6.86 -9.85 16.57
N THR A 24 6.35 -8.84 15.85
CA THR A 24 7.15 -7.73 15.29
C THR A 24 7.08 -6.44 16.09
N GLY A 25 6.28 -6.42 17.18
CA GLY A 25 5.73 -5.18 17.74
C GLY A 25 6.73 -4.24 18.40
N THR A 26 7.89 -4.70 18.88
CA THR A 26 8.80 -3.85 19.66
C THR A 26 9.45 -2.75 18.81
N ASP A 27 9.91 -3.07 17.60
CA ASP A 27 10.53 -2.09 16.71
C ASP A 27 9.51 -1.07 16.20
N ASP A 28 8.31 -1.54 15.85
CA ASP A 28 7.19 -0.68 15.41
C ASP A 28 6.76 0.27 16.52
N THR A 29 6.68 -0.21 17.77
CA THR A 29 6.31 0.63 18.93
C THR A 29 7.35 1.71 19.21
N ILE A 30 8.64 1.43 19.00
CA ILE A 30 9.70 2.45 19.15
C ILE A 30 9.57 3.53 18.08
N ALA A 31 9.27 3.14 16.83
CA ALA A 31 8.99 4.11 15.76
C ALA A 31 7.78 4.97 16.12
N ASP A 32 6.71 4.39 16.66
CA ASP A 32 5.52 5.11 17.09
C ASP A 32 5.82 6.16 18.17
N LEU A 33 6.66 5.84 19.14
CA LEU A 33 7.09 6.82 20.17
C LEU A 33 7.75 8.06 19.55
N VAL A 34 8.54 7.88 18.50
CA VAL A 34 9.19 8.99 17.79
C VAL A 34 8.19 9.77 16.94
N ASP A 35 7.43 9.05 16.11
CA ASP A 35 6.61 9.64 15.07
C ASP A 35 5.34 10.30 15.62
N HIS A 36 4.73 9.70 16.65
CA HIS A 36 3.43 10.14 17.18
C HIS A 36 3.51 10.85 18.53
N PHE A 37 4.51 10.51 19.35
CA PHE A 37 4.63 11.04 20.73
C PHE A 37 5.81 12.01 20.91
N GLY A 38 6.54 12.30 19.84
CA GLY A 38 7.64 13.27 19.85
C GLY A 38 8.85 12.86 20.68
N TRP A 39 9.01 11.58 21.01
CA TRP A 39 10.21 11.09 21.67
C TRP A 39 11.42 11.29 20.76
N ARG A 40 12.56 11.64 21.36
CA ARG A 40 13.78 11.94 20.61
C ARG A 40 14.79 10.82 20.79
N LEU A 41 15.18 10.22 19.67
CA LEU A 41 16.27 9.27 19.61
C LEU A 41 17.61 10.00 19.79
N HIS A 42 18.29 9.74 20.90
CA HIS A 42 19.64 10.21 21.17
C HIS A 42 20.64 9.10 20.81
N ARG A 43 21.32 9.26 19.67
CA ARG A 43 22.35 8.32 19.23
C ARG A 43 23.69 8.72 19.84
N ASN A 44 24.19 7.91 20.76
CA ASN A 44 25.59 7.97 21.17
C ASN A 44 26.37 6.96 20.30
N PRO A 45 27.41 7.36 19.54
CA PRO A 45 28.18 6.43 18.71
C PRO A 45 28.90 5.33 19.50
N HIS A 46 28.97 5.45 20.83
CA HIS A 46 29.64 4.51 21.72
C HIS A 46 28.72 3.84 22.75
N ALA A 47 27.41 4.08 22.69
CA ALA A 47 26.45 3.46 23.61
C ALA A 47 25.16 3.10 22.88
N ASP A 48 24.36 2.23 23.50
CA ASP A 48 23.06 1.86 22.97
C ASP A 48 22.16 3.10 22.80
N PRO A 49 21.30 3.12 21.76
CA PRO A 49 20.39 4.23 21.52
C PRO A 49 19.48 4.46 22.73
N ILE A 50 19.35 5.73 23.12
CA ILE A 50 18.46 6.16 24.20
C ILE A 50 17.35 7.02 23.60
N LEU A 51 16.09 6.66 23.80
CA LEU A 51 14.97 7.54 23.49
C LEU A 51 14.61 8.34 24.73
N ARG A 52 14.35 9.64 24.55
CA ARG A 52 13.92 10.53 25.63
C ARG A 52 12.55 11.09 25.33
N CYS A 53 11.67 11.10 26.33
CA CYS A 53 10.38 11.76 26.20
C CYS A 53 10.55 13.28 26.00
N PRO A 54 9.56 13.98 25.40
CA PRO A 54 9.65 15.42 25.14
C PRO A 54 9.99 16.25 26.38
N GLN A 55 9.47 15.85 27.54
CA GLN A 55 9.67 16.54 28.82
C GLN A 55 11.00 16.19 29.51
N GLN A 56 11.81 15.29 28.93
CA GLN A 56 13.11 14.84 29.45
C GLN A 56 13.05 14.17 30.83
N MET A 57 11.91 13.58 31.18
CA MET A 57 11.65 12.96 32.49
C MET A 57 11.76 11.44 32.49
N ALA A 58 11.61 10.85 31.30
CA ALA A 58 11.73 9.43 31.06
C ALA A 58 12.75 9.20 29.95
N TRP A 59 13.51 8.12 30.07
CA TRP A 59 14.33 7.61 29.00
C TRP A 59 14.12 6.11 28.85
N LEU A 60 14.11 5.65 27.60
CA LEU A 60 14.04 4.24 27.20
C LEU A 60 15.39 3.88 26.59
N ALA A 61 16.07 2.87 27.15
CA ALA A 61 17.31 2.36 26.58
C ALA A 61 17.34 0.84 26.60
N ARG A 62 18.12 0.27 25.68
CA ARG A 62 18.43 -1.14 25.70
C ARG A 62 19.51 -1.42 26.75
N ARG A 63 19.34 -2.46 27.56
CA ARG A 63 20.28 -2.91 28.59
C ARG A 63 20.44 -4.43 28.54
N VAL A 64 21.67 -4.89 28.70
CA VAL A 64 22.02 -6.32 28.60
C VAL A 64 21.93 -7.05 29.95
N ASP A 65 22.03 -6.33 31.08
CA ASP A 65 22.27 -6.95 32.39
C ASP A 65 21.11 -6.91 33.40
N LEU A 66 19.96 -6.31 33.05
CA LEU A 66 18.91 -6.00 34.05
C LEU A 66 17.98 -7.16 34.39
N LEU A 67 17.68 -8.01 33.41
CA LEU A 67 16.68 -9.08 33.54
C LEU A 67 17.30 -10.47 33.66
N GLY A 68 18.63 -10.55 33.79
CA GLY A 68 19.43 -11.77 33.72
C GLY A 68 20.25 -11.81 32.43
N ASP A 69 20.46 -13.01 31.86
CA ASP A 69 21.28 -13.22 30.65
C ASP A 69 20.60 -12.78 29.33
N SER A 70 19.46 -12.08 29.39
CA SER A 70 18.68 -11.71 28.19
C SER A 70 18.70 -10.21 27.94
N PRO A 71 19.00 -9.77 26.71
CA PRO A 71 18.90 -8.37 26.35
C PRO A 71 17.45 -7.90 26.50
N GLY A 72 17.29 -6.69 27.02
CA GLY A 72 15.99 -6.08 27.22
C GLY A 72 16.02 -4.57 27.13
N TRP A 73 14.86 -3.99 27.33
CA TRP A 73 14.62 -2.56 27.33
C TRP A 73 14.25 -2.13 28.74
N GLU A 74 14.76 -0.98 29.15
CA GLU A 74 14.46 -0.35 30.41
C GLU A 74 13.93 1.05 30.14
N VAL A 75 12.81 1.37 30.76
CA VAL A 75 12.36 2.73 30.96
C VAL A 75 12.66 3.14 32.38
N ASP A 76 13.47 4.17 32.52
CA ASP A 76 13.74 4.82 33.79
C ASP A 76 13.04 6.18 33.77
N PHE A 77 12.29 6.42 34.83
CA PHE A 77 11.61 7.67 35.06
C PHE A 77 12.21 8.35 36.28
N SER A 78 13.04 9.35 36.01
CA SER A 78 13.78 10.12 37.00
C SER A 78 13.49 11.60 36.78
N ASN A 79 12.63 12.18 37.63
CA ASN A 79 12.40 13.62 37.61
C ASN A 79 13.46 14.32 38.47
N PRO A 80 14.38 15.12 37.89
CA PRO A 80 15.43 15.80 38.65
C PRO A 80 14.89 16.83 39.66
N THR A 81 13.61 17.20 39.57
CA THR A 81 12.99 18.22 40.42
C THR A 81 12.05 17.68 41.51
N TRP A 82 11.59 16.41 41.46
CA TRP A 82 10.47 15.96 42.32
C TRP A 82 10.52 14.58 42.97
N THR A 83 11.50 13.70 42.77
CA THR A 83 11.34 12.32 43.28
C THR A 83 12.34 11.95 44.37
N ARG A 84 11.82 11.74 45.59
CA ARG A 84 12.46 10.90 46.62
C ARG A 84 12.53 9.44 46.16
N ASP A 85 11.66 9.00 45.25
CA ASP A 85 11.56 7.61 44.80
C ASP A 85 11.44 7.55 43.26
N PRO A 86 12.55 7.35 42.51
CA PRO A 86 12.49 7.08 41.07
C PRO A 86 11.84 5.72 40.81
N TRP A 87 11.20 5.58 39.66
CA TRP A 87 10.63 4.30 39.24
C TRP A 87 11.14 3.89 37.86
N TRP A 88 11.11 2.58 37.62
CA TRP A 88 11.54 2.00 36.36
C TRP A 88 10.66 0.81 36.02
N PHE A 89 10.60 0.48 34.74
CA PHE A 89 10.14 -0.83 34.29
C PHE A 89 11.04 -1.35 33.18
N ALA A 90 11.13 -2.66 33.06
CA ALA A 90 11.94 -3.32 32.05
C ALA A 90 11.20 -4.49 31.43
N PHE A 91 11.49 -4.80 30.16
CA PHE A 91 10.98 -5.96 29.45
C PHE A 91 12.07 -6.56 28.56
N ASP A 92 12.08 -7.87 28.36
CA ASP A 92 13.04 -8.51 27.47
C ASP A 92 12.55 -8.60 26.02
N ASP A 93 13.47 -8.93 25.11
CA ASP A 93 13.16 -9.09 23.68
C ASP A 93 12.21 -10.27 23.38
N ALA A 94 11.96 -11.15 24.37
CA ALA A 94 11.02 -12.26 24.25
C ALA A 94 9.58 -11.88 24.65
N THR A 95 9.38 -10.71 25.25
CA THR A 95 8.09 -10.20 25.70
C THR A 95 7.14 -10.02 24.51
N PRO A 96 5.87 -10.47 24.58
CA PRO A 96 4.91 -10.26 23.50
C PRO A 96 4.77 -8.78 23.13
N GLY A 97 4.90 -8.47 21.84
CA GLY A 97 4.88 -7.09 21.33
C GLY A 97 3.60 -6.32 21.66
N GLU A 98 2.47 -6.99 21.88
CA GLU A 98 1.23 -6.35 22.31
C GLU A 98 1.30 -5.78 23.73
N VAL A 99 2.12 -6.38 24.60
CA VAL A 99 2.37 -5.86 25.95
C VAL A 99 3.12 -4.54 25.83
N THR A 100 4.20 -4.50 25.04
CA THR A 100 5.00 -3.29 24.84
C THR A 100 4.22 -2.21 24.09
N ALA A 101 3.49 -2.59 23.04
CA ALA A 101 2.61 -1.71 22.24
C ALA A 101 1.41 -1.16 23.02
N THR A 102 1.04 -1.74 24.17
CA THR A 102 0.04 -1.14 25.06
C THR A 102 0.71 -0.25 26.10
N VAL A 103 1.76 -0.75 26.77
CA VAL A 103 2.38 -0.07 27.92
C VAL A 103 3.10 1.21 27.49
N LEU A 104 3.82 1.20 26.36
CA LEU A 104 4.63 2.35 25.93
C LEU A 104 3.76 3.55 25.46
N PRO A 105 2.70 3.37 24.66
CA PRO A 105 1.78 4.46 24.36
C PRO A 105 1.04 5.00 25.59
N ASP A 106 0.60 4.13 26.51
CA ASP A 106 -0.05 4.57 27.75
C ASP A 106 0.91 5.41 28.62
N LEU A 107 2.18 5.01 28.68
CA LEU A 107 3.24 5.80 29.30
C LEU A 107 3.40 7.15 28.61
N ALA A 108 3.38 7.20 27.28
CA ALA A 108 3.60 8.43 26.54
C ALA A 108 2.44 9.42 26.66
N HIS A 109 1.19 8.94 26.72
CA HIS A 109 -0.01 9.79 26.85
C HIS A 109 -0.24 10.35 28.25
N ARG A 110 0.04 9.58 29.31
CA ARG A 110 -0.35 9.93 30.69
C ARG A 110 0.30 11.21 31.24
N PRO A 111 1.61 11.50 31.02
CA PRO A 111 2.23 12.73 31.50
C PRO A 111 1.58 14.00 30.96
N GLU A 112 0.98 13.94 29.76
CA GLU A 112 0.31 15.09 29.13
C GLU A 112 -1.09 15.34 29.71
N HIS A 113 -1.81 14.27 30.07
CA HIS A 113 -3.23 14.35 30.45
C HIS A 113 -3.45 14.32 31.97
N SER A 114 -2.62 13.55 32.68
CA SER A 114 -2.73 13.29 34.13
C SER A 114 -1.33 13.18 34.76
N PRO A 115 -0.54 14.27 34.79
CA PRO A 115 0.82 14.23 35.33
C PRO A 115 0.88 13.64 36.74
N GLY A 116 -0.09 13.97 37.61
CA GLY A 116 -0.15 13.46 38.98
C GLY A 116 -0.18 11.93 39.09
N GLU A 117 -0.74 11.21 38.13
CA GLU A 117 -0.80 9.75 38.11
C GLU A 117 0.47 9.11 37.56
N ALA A 118 1.21 9.82 36.70
CA ALA A 118 2.53 9.40 36.25
C ALA A 118 3.60 9.56 37.35
N PHE A 119 3.39 10.49 38.29
CA PHE A 119 4.37 10.80 39.35
C PHE A 119 4.04 10.20 40.72
N ARG A 120 2.79 9.82 40.99
CA ARG A 120 2.42 9.22 42.28
C ARG A 120 2.28 7.71 42.12
N PRO A 121 3.11 6.91 42.81
CA PRO A 121 2.86 5.48 42.88
C PRO A 121 1.50 5.26 43.54
N ALA A 122 0.54 4.80 42.74
CA ALA A 122 -0.68 4.19 43.23
C ALA A 122 -0.49 2.67 43.16
N PRO A 123 -0.97 1.91 44.15
CA PRO A 123 -0.87 0.45 44.11
C PRO A 123 -1.67 -0.07 42.90
N GLY A 124 -0.97 -0.38 41.81
CA GLY A 124 -1.57 -0.96 40.59
C GLY A 124 -1.88 -2.43 40.70
N TRP A 125 -1.32 -3.08 41.72
CA TRP A 125 -1.49 -4.50 41.96
C TRP A 125 -2.96 -4.90 42.02
N ASP A 126 -3.80 -4.15 42.75
CA ASP A 126 -5.21 -4.52 42.95
C ASP A 126 -6.00 -4.44 41.64
N GLY A 127 -5.72 -3.44 40.81
CA GLY A 127 -6.38 -3.28 39.50
C GLY A 127 -5.94 -4.35 38.49
N ALA A 128 -4.65 -4.69 38.44
CA ALA A 128 -4.16 -5.77 37.59
C ALA A 128 -4.64 -7.14 38.08
N LEU A 129 -4.67 -7.35 39.40
CA LEU A 129 -5.14 -8.58 40.03
C LEU A 129 -6.63 -8.81 39.75
N ALA A 130 -7.47 -7.78 39.89
CA ALA A 130 -8.89 -7.87 39.56
C ALA A 130 -9.09 -8.31 38.09
N LEU A 131 -8.41 -7.61 37.16
CA LEU A 131 -8.52 -7.86 35.72
C LEU A 131 -8.06 -9.28 35.35
N LEU A 132 -6.88 -9.73 35.82
CA LEU A 132 -6.40 -11.07 35.52
C LEU A 132 -7.26 -12.17 36.14
N ARG A 133 -7.84 -11.95 37.32
CA ARG A 133 -8.80 -12.89 37.93
C ARG A 133 -10.09 -13.00 37.12
N GLU A 134 -10.59 -11.91 36.57
CA GLU A 134 -11.71 -11.93 35.61
C GLU A 134 -11.33 -12.74 34.36
N GLY A 135 -10.07 -12.67 33.93
CA GLY A 135 -9.48 -13.52 32.89
C GLY A 135 -9.20 -14.98 33.30
N GLY A 136 -9.62 -15.41 34.49
CA GLY A 136 -9.49 -16.79 34.99
C GLY A 136 -8.16 -17.12 35.67
N TRP A 137 -7.30 -16.13 35.94
CA TRP A 137 -6.06 -16.37 36.67
C TRP A 137 -6.33 -16.67 38.14
N ALA A 138 -5.56 -17.60 38.70
CA ALA A 138 -5.71 -18.05 40.08
C ALA A 138 -4.68 -17.36 40.99
N LEU A 139 -5.16 -16.75 42.09
CA LEU A 139 -4.31 -16.20 43.14
C LEU A 139 -3.88 -17.31 44.11
N GLY A 140 -2.59 -17.33 44.43
CA GLY A 140 -2.03 -18.13 45.50
C GLY A 140 -0.89 -17.39 46.20
N GLN A 141 -0.33 -18.04 47.22
CA GLN A 141 0.86 -17.56 47.92
C GLN A 141 1.92 -18.65 47.89
N ARG A 142 3.18 -18.27 47.63
CA ARG A 142 4.30 -19.20 47.58
C ARG A 142 5.58 -18.49 47.99
N ASP A 143 6.32 -19.09 48.93
CA ASP A 143 7.66 -18.65 49.34
C ASP A 143 7.73 -17.14 49.69
N GLY A 144 6.72 -16.63 50.40
CA GLY A 144 6.65 -15.21 50.80
C GLY A 144 6.24 -14.25 49.67
N HIS A 145 5.67 -14.76 48.58
CA HIS A 145 5.18 -13.97 47.46
C HIS A 145 3.68 -14.23 47.22
N ASP A 146 2.95 -13.18 46.84
CA ASP A 146 1.69 -13.34 46.13
C ASP A 146 2.01 -13.73 44.69
N VAL A 147 1.36 -14.79 44.21
CA VAL A 147 1.54 -15.32 42.86
C VAL A 147 0.19 -15.49 42.20
N LEU A 148 -0.03 -14.78 41.09
CA LEU A 148 -1.16 -14.98 40.20
C LEU A 148 -0.71 -15.88 39.04
N LEU A 149 -1.36 -17.02 38.83
CA LEU A 149 -1.02 -17.97 37.76
C LEU A 149 -2.08 -17.96 36.66
N ALA A 150 -1.63 -17.94 35.40
CA ALA A 150 -2.49 -18.18 34.26
C ALA A 150 -3.15 -19.57 34.34
N PRO A 151 -4.31 -19.79 33.69
CA PRO A 151 -5.02 -21.08 33.75
C PRO A 151 -4.17 -22.30 33.35
N ASP A 152 -3.24 -22.11 32.42
CA ASP A 152 -2.30 -23.13 31.94
C ASP A 152 -1.00 -23.23 32.77
N ARG A 153 -0.85 -22.33 33.76
CA ARG A 153 0.33 -22.19 34.63
C ARG A 153 1.63 -21.90 33.88
N LEU A 154 1.54 -21.37 32.66
CA LEU A 154 2.70 -20.99 31.84
C LEU A 154 3.01 -19.50 31.90
N ALA A 155 2.23 -18.72 32.64
CA ALA A 155 2.54 -17.34 32.97
C ALA A 155 2.18 -17.05 34.43
N ALA A 156 2.92 -16.11 35.02
CA ALA A 156 2.79 -15.74 36.42
C ALA A 156 2.99 -14.24 36.62
N LEU A 157 2.23 -13.66 37.54
CA LEU A 157 2.45 -12.34 38.08
C LEU A 157 2.84 -12.49 39.57
N THR A 158 4.03 -12.02 39.96
CA THR A 158 4.59 -12.22 41.29
C THR A 158 4.88 -10.88 41.99
N ARG A 159 4.60 -10.83 43.30
CA ARG A 159 4.92 -9.70 44.19
C ARG A 159 5.38 -10.21 45.55
N SER A 160 6.45 -9.64 46.10
CA SER A 160 6.93 -9.97 47.46
C SER A 160 5.94 -9.48 48.53
N LEU A 161 5.72 -10.29 49.57
CA LEU A 161 4.95 -9.92 50.75
C LEU A 161 5.83 -9.37 51.89
N HIS A 162 7.14 -9.55 51.81
CA HIS A 162 8.08 -9.24 52.89
C HIS A 162 9.00 -8.06 52.58
N ASP A 163 9.11 -7.69 51.32
CA ASP A 163 9.95 -6.60 50.86
C ASP A 163 9.11 -5.66 50.00
N GLU A 164 8.64 -4.56 50.61
CA GLU A 164 7.90 -3.51 49.90
C GLU A 164 8.73 -2.85 48.80
N GLY A 165 10.06 -2.96 48.86
CA GLY A 165 10.98 -2.48 47.84
C GLY A 165 11.13 -3.43 46.65
N ALA A 166 10.68 -4.68 46.77
CA ALA A 166 10.85 -5.67 45.72
C ALA A 166 9.99 -5.35 44.49
N PRO A 167 10.52 -5.57 43.28
CA PRO A 167 9.77 -5.33 42.06
C PRO A 167 8.63 -6.33 41.90
N THR A 168 7.57 -5.89 41.22
CA THR A 168 6.53 -6.77 40.69
C THR A 168 6.99 -7.35 39.35
N VAL A 169 6.89 -8.66 39.18
CA VAL A 169 7.41 -9.36 38.00
C VAL A 169 6.29 -10.12 37.31
N LEU A 170 6.12 -9.87 36.02
CA LEU A 170 5.25 -10.63 35.13
C LEU A 170 6.11 -11.50 34.22
N THR A 171 5.86 -12.81 34.19
CA THR A 171 6.60 -13.77 33.35
C THR A 171 5.66 -14.65 32.56
N GLY A 172 6.16 -15.16 31.43
CA GLY A 172 5.49 -16.19 30.67
C GLY A 172 6.45 -17.07 29.89
N ALA A 173 5.95 -18.22 29.42
CA ALA A 173 6.73 -19.15 28.62
C ALA A 173 7.05 -18.53 27.24
N ALA A 174 8.31 -18.63 26.83
CA ALA A 174 8.79 -18.22 25.51
C ALA A 174 9.22 -19.44 24.70
N ALA A 175 9.53 -19.27 23.41
CA ALA A 175 10.08 -20.34 22.57
C ALA A 175 11.40 -20.89 23.16
N HIS A 176 12.20 -20.02 23.77
CA HIS A 176 13.46 -20.33 24.44
C HIS A 176 13.46 -19.73 25.84
N GLY A 177 13.03 -20.50 26.84
CA GLY A 177 13.00 -20.07 28.24
C GLY A 177 11.71 -19.31 28.61
N THR A 178 11.86 -18.15 29.23
CA THR A 178 10.76 -17.32 29.72
C THR A 178 10.97 -15.88 29.30
N TRP A 179 9.90 -15.19 28.94
CA TRP A 179 9.90 -13.74 28.84
C TRP A 179 9.54 -13.10 30.18
N LYS A 180 9.99 -11.88 30.41
CA LYS A 180 9.86 -11.17 31.68
C LYS A 180 9.62 -9.68 31.47
N VAL A 181 8.62 -9.15 32.20
CA VAL A 181 8.39 -7.72 32.41
C VAL A 181 8.49 -7.43 33.90
N THR A 182 9.29 -6.44 34.27
CA THR A 182 9.57 -6.08 35.67
C THR A 182 9.20 -4.64 35.92
N PHE A 183 8.48 -4.41 37.00
CA PHE A 183 8.05 -3.10 37.45
C PHE A 183 8.68 -2.85 38.81
N SER A 184 9.38 -1.73 39.00
CA SER A 184 9.87 -1.36 40.32
C SER A 184 8.71 -1.22 41.32
N SER A 185 9.00 -1.27 42.62
CA SER A 185 7.99 -1.07 43.67
C SER A 185 7.25 0.28 43.60
N HIS A 186 7.86 1.27 42.95
CA HIS A 186 7.31 2.61 42.75
C HIS A 186 6.73 2.83 41.34
N ALA A 187 6.71 1.80 40.49
CA ALA A 187 6.16 1.91 39.15
C ALA A 187 4.66 2.27 39.22
N PRO A 188 4.18 3.25 38.42
CA PRO A 188 2.79 3.63 38.39
C PRO A 188 1.87 2.46 38.10
N GLY A 189 0.80 2.35 38.88
CA GLY A 189 -0.08 1.20 38.82
C GLY A 189 -0.77 0.97 37.46
N PHE A 190 -0.94 2.03 36.67
CA PHE A 190 -1.52 1.92 35.33
C PHE A 190 -0.63 1.10 34.39
N LEU A 191 0.70 1.12 34.53
CA LEU A 191 1.60 0.34 33.65
C LEU A 191 1.37 -1.15 33.82
N LEU A 192 1.27 -1.60 35.08
CA LEU A 192 0.97 -2.99 35.41
C LEU A 192 -0.44 -3.38 34.95
N HIS A 193 -1.42 -2.47 35.13
CA HIS A 193 -2.78 -2.68 34.64
C HIS A 193 -2.84 -2.83 33.11
N SER A 194 -2.13 -1.97 32.37
CA SER A 194 -2.05 -2.01 30.90
C SER A 194 -1.38 -3.29 30.40
N ALA A 195 -0.29 -3.72 31.05
CA ALA A 195 0.34 -5.01 30.75
C ALA A 195 -0.61 -6.18 30.99
N ALA A 196 -1.33 -6.18 32.11
CA ALA A 196 -2.34 -7.19 32.41
C ALA A 196 -3.49 -7.19 31.38
N ALA A 197 -3.97 -6.01 30.99
CA ALA A 197 -5.02 -5.85 29.97
C ALA A 197 -4.56 -6.31 28.58
N ALA A 198 -3.26 -6.17 28.26
CA ALA A 198 -2.70 -6.75 27.04
C ALA A 198 -2.79 -8.28 27.06
N LEU A 199 -2.41 -8.93 28.17
CA LEU A 199 -2.42 -10.41 28.28
C LEU A 199 -3.78 -11.08 28.05
N LEU A 200 -4.88 -10.37 28.31
CA LEU A 200 -6.22 -10.89 28.08
C LEU A 200 -6.72 -10.72 26.63
N ARG A 201 -5.97 -10.01 25.78
CA ARG A 201 -6.32 -9.81 24.37
C ARG A 201 -5.69 -10.89 23.48
N PRO A 202 -6.31 -11.21 22.33
CA PRO A 202 -5.64 -12.02 21.32
C PRO A 202 -4.46 -11.28 20.67
N ALA A 203 -3.50 -12.03 20.16
CA ALA A 203 -2.45 -11.56 19.26
C ALA A 203 -2.82 -11.86 17.79
N VAL A 204 -2.31 -11.06 16.86
CA VAL A 204 -2.31 -11.40 15.43
C VAL A 204 -0.90 -11.84 15.05
N ARG A 205 -0.77 -13.00 14.42
CA ARG A 205 0.53 -13.58 14.03
C ARG A 205 0.44 -14.19 12.65
N SER A 206 1.48 -14.01 11.84
CA SER A 206 1.65 -14.87 10.67
C SER A 206 1.99 -16.30 11.12
N PRO A 207 1.70 -17.35 10.33
CA PRO A 207 1.89 -18.74 10.76
C PRO A 207 3.33 -19.11 11.15
N ASP A 208 4.33 -18.44 10.57
CA ASP A 208 5.75 -18.59 10.86
C ASP A 208 6.18 -17.91 12.18
N GLN A 209 5.41 -16.94 12.67
CA GLN A 209 5.67 -16.24 13.93
C GLN A 209 5.15 -16.99 15.16
N VAL A 210 4.26 -17.97 14.98
CA VAL A 210 3.67 -18.73 16.10
C VAL A 210 4.71 -19.71 16.67
N PRO A 211 5.11 -19.59 17.95
CA PRO A 211 6.10 -20.48 18.55
C PRO A 211 5.70 -21.95 18.48
N ALA A 212 6.50 -22.76 17.76
CA ALA A 212 6.22 -24.17 17.55
C ALA A 212 6.07 -24.96 18.87
N ALA A 213 6.87 -24.63 19.89
CA ALA A 213 6.88 -25.30 21.19
C ALA A 213 5.54 -25.17 21.96
N HIS A 214 4.74 -24.15 21.65
CA HIS A 214 3.52 -23.83 22.38
C HIS A 214 2.26 -23.95 21.51
N ARG A 215 2.40 -24.33 20.23
CA ARG A 215 1.31 -24.38 19.25
C ARG A 215 0.12 -25.23 19.70
N GLU A 216 0.39 -26.38 20.33
CA GLU A 216 -0.67 -27.29 20.84
C GLU A 216 -1.43 -26.73 22.06
N ARG A 217 -0.88 -25.69 22.71
CA ARG A 217 -1.47 -25.03 23.89
C ARG A 217 -2.17 -23.73 23.53
N MET A 218 -2.17 -23.35 22.25
CA MET A 218 -2.80 -22.15 21.75
C MET A 218 -4.05 -22.46 20.92
N SER A 219 -5.04 -21.58 21.01
CA SER A 219 -6.09 -21.47 20.02
C SER A 219 -5.57 -20.60 18.87
N LEU A 220 -5.65 -21.15 17.65
CA LEU A 220 -5.27 -20.49 16.41
C LEU A 220 -6.51 -20.42 15.52
N GLU A 221 -7.03 -19.21 15.34
CA GLU A 221 -8.18 -18.95 14.47
C GLU A 221 -7.70 -18.17 13.24
N PRO A 222 -7.96 -18.62 12.00
CA PRO A 222 -7.61 -17.84 10.82
C PRO A 222 -8.32 -16.49 10.85
N LEU A 223 -7.54 -15.41 10.82
CA LEU A 223 -8.08 -14.07 10.71
C LEU A 223 -8.53 -13.87 9.25
N PRO A 224 -9.81 -13.56 8.99
CA PRO A 224 -10.22 -13.19 7.65
C PRO A 224 -9.39 -11.96 7.22
N PRO A 225 -8.91 -11.91 5.97
CA PRO A 225 -8.13 -10.75 5.50
C PRO A 225 -8.97 -9.50 5.72
N SER A 226 -8.53 -8.64 6.63
CA SER A 226 -9.18 -7.36 6.87
C SER A 226 -8.94 -6.53 5.61
N PRO A 227 -10.00 -6.08 4.90
CA PRO A 227 -9.78 -5.23 3.73
C PRO A 227 -9.06 -3.97 4.22
N GLY A 228 -7.84 -3.76 3.74
CA GLY A 228 -7.04 -2.58 4.10
C GLY A 228 -7.80 -1.28 3.78
N PRO A 229 -7.41 -0.15 4.38
CA PRO A 229 -8.01 1.14 4.02
C PRO A 229 -7.97 1.33 2.50
N ARG A 230 -9.10 1.74 1.92
CA ARG A 230 -9.17 2.02 0.50
C ARG A 230 -8.37 3.28 0.18
N VAL A 231 -7.46 3.17 -0.76
CA VAL A 231 -6.60 4.24 -1.26
C VAL A 231 -6.87 4.46 -2.75
N LEU A 232 -6.73 5.69 -3.21
CA LEU A 232 -6.68 6.02 -4.62
C LEU A 232 -5.24 5.88 -5.10
N VAL A 233 -5.04 5.11 -6.16
CA VAL A 233 -3.75 4.82 -6.78
C VAL A 233 -3.66 5.54 -8.12
N SER A 234 -2.59 6.33 -8.29
CA SER A 234 -2.24 6.97 -9.56
C SER A 234 -0.74 6.76 -9.84
N PRO A 235 -0.32 6.50 -11.10
CA PRO A 235 -1.13 6.42 -12.32
C PRO A 235 -1.92 5.10 -12.47
N ARG A 236 -3.02 5.12 -13.25
CA ARG A 236 -3.98 4.00 -13.38
C ARG A 236 -3.33 2.68 -13.77
N TYR A 237 -2.35 2.71 -14.68
CA TYR A 237 -1.67 1.51 -15.15
C TYR A 237 -0.91 0.77 -14.03
N LEU A 238 -0.56 1.44 -12.93
CA LEU A 238 0.07 0.84 -11.74
C LEU A 238 -0.95 0.46 -10.66
N ALA A 239 -2.25 0.56 -10.88
CA ALA A 239 -3.24 0.20 -9.86
C ALA A 239 -3.39 -1.32 -9.69
N GLY A 240 -2.91 -2.13 -10.64
CA GLY A 240 -3.16 -3.58 -10.67
C GLY A 240 -4.64 -3.93 -10.94
N PRO A 241 -4.99 -5.23 -10.91
CA PRO A 241 -6.35 -5.72 -11.07
C PRO A 241 -7.19 -5.23 -9.90
N GLY A 242 -8.42 -4.82 -10.21
CA GLY A 242 -9.38 -4.41 -9.19
C GLY A 242 -9.88 -5.60 -8.36
N ALA A 243 -11.03 -5.44 -7.71
CA ALA A 243 -11.68 -6.55 -7.01
C ALA A 243 -12.07 -7.71 -7.94
N ARG A 244 -12.15 -7.45 -9.25
CA ARG A 244 -12.44 -8.40 -10.31
C ARG A 244 -11.35 -8.28 -11.39
N GLY A 245 -11.02 -9.39 -12.03
CA GLY A 245 -10.18 -9.38 -13.23
C GLY A 245 -10.99 -8.93 -14.46
N PRO A 246 -10.33 -8.74 -15.61
CA PRO A 246 -10.98 -8.39 -16.87
C PRO A 246 -12.16 -9.31 -17.20
N GLN A 247 -13.29 -8.75 -17.62
CA GLN A 247 -14.49 -9.48 -18.04
C GLN A 247 -14.94 -9.10 -19.46
N PRO A 248 -15.61 -10.00 -20.19
CA PRO A 248 -16.25 -9.64 -21.45
C PRO A 248 -17.35 -8.58 -21.24
N PRO A 249 -17.72 -7.83 -22.31
CA PRO A 249 -18.86 -6.92 -22.27
C PRO A 249 -20.13 -7.59 -21.75
N SER A 250 -20.97 -6.82 -21.06
CA SER A 250 -22.26 -7.33 -20.60
C SER A 250 -23.19 -7.64 -21.80
N PRO A 251 -23.98 -8.73 -21.76
CA PRO A 251 -24.95 -9.00 -22.80
C PRO A 251 -25.93 -7.84 -23.00
N SER A 252 -26.16 -7.46 -24.25
CA SER A 252 -26.95 -6.27 -24.63
C SER A 252 -27.57 -6.44 -26.02
N ALA A 253 -28.15 -5.37 -26.57
CA ALA A 253 -28.60 -5.36 -27.97
C ALA A 253 -27.44 -5.50 -28.98
N LEU A 254 -26.23 -5.13 -28.57
CA LEU A 254 -25.03 -5.17 -29.42
C LEU A 254 -24.15 -6.40 -29.13
N TRP A 255 -24.31 -7.06 -27.98
CA TRP A 255 -23.51 -8.19 -27.54
C TRP A 255 -24.37 -9.38 -27.12
N HIS A 256 -24.14 -10.54 -27.73
CA HIS A 256 -24.86 -11.77 -27.43
C HIS A 256 -23.93 -12.78 -26.76
N ALA A 257 -24.33 -13.28 -25.59
CA ALA A 257 -23.64 -14.39 -24.95
C ALA A 257 -23.85 -15.68 -25.75
N THR A 258 -22.76 -16.33 -26.14
CA THR A 258 -22.79 -17.59 -26.90
C THR A 258 -22.42 -18.78 -26.02
N GLU A 259 -21.37 -18.62 -25.21
CA GLU A 259 -20.86 -19.63 -24.28
C GLU A 259 -20.46 -18.94 -22.96
N PRO A 260 -20.25 -19.69 -21.86
CA PRO A 260 -19.78 -19.11 -20.61
C PRO A 260 -18.47 -18.33 -20.80
N GLY A 261 -18.50 -17.02 -20.53
CA GLY A 261 -17.34 -16.15 -20.70
C GLY A 261 -17.04 -15.74 -22.14
N GLN A 262 -17.95 -15.97 -23.09
CA GLN A 262 -17.83 -15.56 -24.49
C GLN A 262 -19.05 -14.73 -24.92
N VAL A 263 -18.77 -13.61 -25.58
CA VAL A 263 -19.78 -12.77 -26.24
C VAL A 263 -19.38 -12.48 -27.68
N VAL A 264 -20.38 -12.40 -28.55
CA VAL A 264 -20.25 -12.08 -29.97
C VAL A 264 -21.08 -10.84 -30.28
N SER A 265 -20.55 -9.93 -31.08
CA SER A 265 -21.28 -8.74 -31.47
C SER A 265 -22.50 -9.09 -32.33
N SER A 266 -23.52 -8.23 -32.34
CA SER A 266 -24.74 -8.42 -33.14
C SER A 266 -24.46 -8.50 -34.65
N CYS A 267 -23.40 -7.82 -35.12
CA CYS A 267 -22.92 -7.91 -36.50
C CYS A 267 -22.07 -9.16 -36.78
N GLY A 268 -21.76 -9.98 -35.76
CA GLY A 268 -20.98 -11.22 -35.86
C GLY A 268 -19.49 -11.02 -36.14
N ARG A 269 -19.00 -9.79 -36.12
CA ARG A 269 -17.64 -9.43 -36.56
C ARG A 269 -16.64 -9.29 -35.43
N ALA A 270 -17.10 -9.05 -34.21
CA ALA A 270 -16.26 -9.01 -33.02
C ALA A 270 -16.67 -10.12 -32.06
N ARG A 271 -15.68 -10.77 -31.45
CA ARG A 271 -15.85 -11.78 -30.42
C ARG A 271 -14.91 -11.50 -29.28
N VAL A 272 -15.43 -11.52 -28.06
CA VAL A 272 -14.66 -11.37 -26.83
C VAL A 272 -14.82 -12.64 -26.02
N GLU A 273 -13.72 -13.22 -25.57
CA GLU A 273 -13.72 -14.43 -24.75
C GLU A 273 -12.74 -14.35 -23.59
N ALA A 274 -13.12 -14.95 -22.47
CA ALA A 274 -12.21 -15.20 -21.36
C ALA A 274 -11.10 -16.17 -21.78
N SER A 275 -9.85 -15.81 -21.50
CA SER A 275 -8.70 -16.66 -21.80
C SER A 275 -8.61 -17.80 -20.76
N PRO A 276 -8.25 -19.04 -21.16
CA PRO A 276 -8.04 -20.16 -20.23
C PRO A 276 -6.95 -19.90 -19.17
N GLU A 277 -5.98 -19.05 -19.49
CA GLU A 277 -4.90 -18.62 -18.58
C GLU A 277 -5.34 -17.45 -17.68
N GLY A 278 -6.62 -17.07 -17.73
CA GLY A 278 -7.19 -15.84 -17.23
C GLY A 278 -6.93 -14.64 -18.14
N GLY A 279 -7.70 -13.57 -17.95
CA GLY A 279 -7.70 -12.37 -18.82
C GLY A 279 -8.68 -12.48 -19.99
N LEU A 280 -8.49 -11.66 -21.02
CA LEU A 280 -9.40 -11.54 -22.17
C LEU A 280 -8.69 -11.67 -23.51
N ARG A 281 -9.41 -12.19 -24.49
CA ARG A 281 -9.04 -12.18 -25.91
C ARG A 281 -10.17 -11.58 -26.72
N VAL A 282 -9.79 -10.73 -27.67
CA VAL A 282 -10.69 -10.12 -28.63
C VAL A 282 -10.26 -10.52 -30.02
N TYR A 283 -11.23 -10.91 -30.83
CA TYR A 283 -11.07 -11.27 -32.22
C TYR A 283 -12.01 -10.40 -33.03
N ALA A 284 -11.50 -9.79 -34.09
CA ALA A 284 -12.33 -9.05 -35.02
C ALA A 284 -12.04 -9.44 -36.46
N SER A 285 -13.08 -9.50 -37.29
CA SER A 285 -12.98 -9.78 -38.72
C SER A 285 -13.87 -8.83 -39.54
N PRO A 286 -13.49 -8.49 -40.78
CA PRO A 286 -14.34 -7.73 -41.70
C PRO A 286 -15.64 -8.47 -42.05
N HIS A 287 -15.63 -9.80 -41.96
CA HIS A 287 -16.77 -10.64 -42.31
C HIS A 287 -17.37 -11.31 -41.07
N PRO A 288 -18.71 -11.34 -40.94
CA PRO A 288 -19.36 -12.02 -39.81
C PRO A 288 -18.95 -13.49 -39.73
N LEU A 289 -18.64 -13.97 -38.53
CA LEU A 289 -18.33 -15.37 -38.22
C LEU A 289 -17.08 -15.93 -38.92
N ASP A 290 -16.22 -15.07 -39.47
CA ASP A 290 -14.96 -15.53 -40.05
C ASP A 290 -14.02 -16.09 -38.97
N ILE A 291 -13.39 -17.20 -39.28
CA ILE A 291 -12.40 -17.87 -38.44
C ILE A 291 -11.07 -17.12 -38.50
N ASN A 292 -10.82 -16.40 -39.59
CA ASN A 292 -9.63 -15.57 -39.78
C ASN A 292 -9.89 -14.14 -39.27
N SER A 293 -9.51 -13.90 -38.01
CA SER A 293 -9.51 -12.56 -37.46
C SER A 293 -8.51 -11.66 -38.20
N ALA A 294 -8.94 -10.48 -38.66
CA ALA A 294 -8.06 -9.47 -39.23
C ALA A 294 -7.12 -8.86 -38.18
N TRP A 295 -7.58 -8.75 -36.93
CA TRP A 295 -6.76 -8.36 -35.80
C TRP A 295 -7.25 -9.01 -34.51
N ARG A 296 -6.39 -9.02 -33.50
CA ARG A 296 -6.65 -9.57 -32.17
C ARG A 296 -6.14 -8.63 -31.09
N ALA A 297 -6.83 -8.60 -29.96
CA ALA A 297 -6.31 -8.02 -28.72
C ALA A 297 -6.27 -9.08 -27.63
N ARG A 298 -5.30 -8.99 -26.72
CA ARG A 298 -5.15 -9.86 -25.55
C ARG A 298 -4.84 -9.01 -24.34
N PHE A 299 -5.53 -9.28 -23.23
CA PHE A 299 -5.28 -8.67 -21.92
C PHE A 299 -5.03 -9.77 -20.91
N THR A 300 -3.98 -9.64 -20.10
CA THR A 300 -3.67 -10.60 -19.02
C THR A 300 -4.63 -10.47 -17.82
N PRO A 301 -4.69 -11.47 -16.92
CA PRO A 301 -5.57 -11.40 -15.74
C PRO A 301 -5.31 -10.21 -14.81
N ASN A 302 -4.06 -9.70 -14.80
CA ASN A 302 -3.63 -8.61 -13.93
C ASN A 302 -3.88 -7.22 -14.52
N THR A 303 -4.41 -7.14 -15.75
CA THR A 303 -4.74 -5.85 -16.37
C THR A 303 -5.83 -5.17 -15.52
N PRO A 304 -5.69 -3.87 -15.18
CA PRO A 304 -6.73 -3.14 -14.45
C PRO A 304 -8.07 -3.25 -15.17
N VAL A 305 -9.09 -3.67 -14.44
CA VAL A 305 -10.43 -3.93 -15.00
C VAL A 305 -11.03 -2.65 -15.58
N GLU A 306 -10.74 -1.50 -14.99
CA GLU A 306 -11.22 -0.20 -15.45
C GLU A 306 -10.63 0.20 -16.81
N ILE A 307 -9.45 -0.30 -17.17
CA ILE A 307 -8.85 -0.09 -18.50
C ILE A 307 -9.53 -1.00 -19.51
N THR A 308 -9.77 -2.27 -19.16
CA THR A 308 -10.42 -3.21 -20.07
C THR A 308 -11.89 -2.89 -20.28
N ASP A 309 -12.60 -2.50 -19.23
CA ASP A 309 -14.02 -2.15 -19.30
C ASP A 309 -14.21 -0.90 -20.15
N ALA A 310 -13.45 0.17 -19.92
CA ALA A 310 -13.52 1.37 -20.75
C ALA A 310 -13.19 1.05 -22.22
N TRP A 311 -12.12 0.30 -22.48
CA TRP A 311 -11.73 -0.07 -23.84
C TRP A 311 -12.80 -0.91 -24.57
N LEU A 312 -13.46 -1.84 -23.88
CA LEU A 312 -14.46 -2.73 -24.44
C LEU A 312 -15.86 -2.09 -24.56
N GLU A 313 -16.35 -1.50 -23.47
CA GLU A 313 -17.71 -0.97 -23.39
C GLU A 313 -17.81 0.39 -24.08
N ASP A 314 -16.79 1.26 -24.00
CA ASP A 314 -16.89 2.59 -24.59
C ASP A 314 -16.37 2.59 -26.04
N PHE A 315 -15.21 1.98 -26.33
CA PHE A 315 -14.59 2.15 -27.66
C PHE A 315 -14.91 1.02 -28.65
N LEU A 316 -14.80 -0.23 -28.21
CA LEU A 316 -15.10 -1.38 -29.09
C LEU A 316 -16.60 -1.45 -29.39
N THR A 317 -17.45 -1.23 -28.39
CA THR A 317 -18.92 -1.26 -28.57
C THR A 317 -19.41 -0.10 -29.45
N ASP A 318 -18.84 1.10 -29.31
CA ASP A 318 -19.15 2.22 -30.21
C ASP A 318 -18.73 1.91 -31.66
N SER A 319 -17.61 1.21 -31.86
CA SER A 319 -17.19 0.75 -33.19
C SER A 319 -18.16 -0.28 -33.76
N VAL A 320 -18.64 -1.23 -32.94
CA VAL A 320 -19.69 -2.19 -33.33
C VAL A 320 -20.97 -1.45 -33.75
N ALA A 321 -21.40 -0.47 -32.96
CA ALA A 321 -22.62 0.30 -33.23
C ALA A 321 -22.50 1.10 -34.53
N ALA A 322 -21.38 1.81 -34.72
CA ALA A 322 -21.13 2.60 -35.92
C ALA A 322 -21.14 1.73 -37.19
N ASP A 323 -20.49 0.56 -37.17
CA ASP A 323 -20.50 -0.35 -38.33
C ASP A 323 -21.88 -0.96 -38.60
N LEU A 324 -22.66 -1.22 -37.54
CA LEU A 324 -24.05 -1.68 -37.67
C LEU A 324 -24.93 -0.62 -38.34
N ASP A 325 -24.85 0.63 -37.88
CA ASP A 325 -25.64 1.76 -38.40
C ASP A 325 -25.30 2.10 -39.85
N LEU A 326 -24.01 2.03 -40.20
CA LEU A 326 -23.53 2.31 -41.56
C LEU A 326 -23.69 1.11 -42.50
N GLY A 327 -23.93 -0.10 -41.96
CA GLY A 327 -23.93 -1.34 -42.73
C GLY A 327 -22.59 -1.67 -43.39
N THR A 328 -21.48 -1.13 -42.85
CA THR A 328 -20.14 -1.27 -43.44
C THR A 328 -19.22 -2.12 -42.57
N ALA A 329 -17.97 -2.32 -43.02
CA ALA A 329 -16.86 -2.86 -42.22
C ALA A 329 -15.84 -1.77 -41.87
N GLY A 330 -16.21 -0.50 -42.03
CA GLY A 330 -15.27 0.62 -42.11
C GLY A 330 -14.45 0.78 -40.84
N THR A 331 -15.05 0.53 -39.66
CA THR A 331 -14.37 0.72 -38.37
C THR A 331 -13.60 -0.51 -37.90
N PHE A 332 -13.92 -1.72 -38.39
CA PHE A 332 -13.14 -2.95 -38.14
C PHE A 332 -11.98 -3.15 -39.11
N VAL A 333 -11.95 -2.39 -40.21
CA VAL A 333 -10.90 -2.42 -41.23
C VAL A 333 -10.02 -1.18 -41.10
N ARG A 334 -8.74 -1.34 -41.42
CA ARG A 334 -7.70 -0.31 -41.33
C ARG A 334 -8.14 1.00 -42.00
N ASP A 335 -8.27 2.05 -41.20
CA ASP A 335 -8.22 3.43 -41.69
C ASP A 335 -6.76 3.88 -41.76
N ALA A 336 -6.35 4.42 -42.91
CA ALA A 336 -4.93 4.56 -43.27
C ALA A 336 -4.28 5.88 -42.82
N ASP A 337 -5.04 6.79 -42.21
CA ASP A 337 -4.67 8.21 -42.19
C ASP A 337 -4.09 8.71 -40.86
N MET A 338 -4.06 7.91 -39.79
CA MET A 338 -3.49 8.34 -38.50
C MET A 338 -1.97 8.14 -38.43
N MET A 339 -1.26 9.16 -37.93
CA MET A 339 0.20 9.14 -37.79
C MET A 339 0.62 8.56 -36.44
N LEU A 340 1.81 7.93 -36.36
CA LEU A 340 2.30 7.36 -35.10
C LEU A 340 2.40 8.40 -33.98
N GLY A 341 2.89 9.61 -34.31
CA GLY A 341 3.00 10.71 -33.36
C GLY A 341 1.67 11.07 -32.69
N GLU A 342 0.57 11.06 -33.45
CA GLU A 342 -0.78 11.35 -32.93
C GLU A 342 -1.30 10.24 -32.01
N ALA A 343 -0.93 8.98 -32.28
CA ALA A 343 -1.31 7.85 -31.46
C ALA A 343 -0.64 7.89 -30.08
N VAL A 344 0.65 8.29 -30.03
CA VAL A 344 1.47 8.26 -28.82
C VAL A 344 1.56 9.59 -28.08
N GLU A 345 1.03 10.67 -28.66
CA GLU A 345 0.95 11.98 -28.02
C GLU A 345 0.46 11.90 -26.56
N PRO A 346 -0.62 11.15 -26.22
CA PRO A 346 -1.07 11.09 -24.83
C PRO A 346 0.00 10.51 -23.87
N LEU A 347 0.83 9.57 -24.33
CA LEU A 347 1.91 8.99 -23.51
C LEU A 347 3.05 10.00 -23.32
N THR A 348 3.47 10.66 -24.39
CA THR A 348 4.55 11.67 -24.30
C THR A 348 4.12 12.89 -23.49
N SER A 349 2.86 13.33 -23.62
CA SER A 349 2.25 14.36 -22.77
C SER A 349 2.16 13.94 -21.30
N ALA A 350 1.98 12.65 -21.02
CA ALA A 350 2.06 12.09 -19.67
C ALA A 350 3.50 11.87 -19.15
N GLY A 351 4.51 12.35 -19.89
CA GLY A 351 5.92 12.30 -19.51
C GLY A 351 6.65 11.02 -19.90
N TRP A 352 6.06 10.15 -20.72
CA TRP A 352 6.75 8.95 -21.21
C TRP A 352 7.87 9.33 -22.19
N SER A 353 9.02 8.69 -22.02
CA SER A 353 10.18 8.88 -22.90
C SER A 353 10.07 7.97 -24.11
N ALA A 354 10.06 8.55 -25.32
CA ALA A 354 10.03 7.80 -26.57
C ALA A 354 11.43 7.67 -27.20
N TYR A 355 11.78 6.47 -27.64
CA TYR A 355 12.99 6.18 -28.41
C TYR A 355 12.69 5.13 -29.48
N SER A 356 13.24 5.33 -30.69
CA SER A 356 13.09 4.35 -31.77
C SER A 356 14.25 3.37 -31.79
N ASP A 357 13.93 2.09 -32.03
CA ASP A 357 14.90 1.10 -32.51
C ASP A 357 14.64 0.78 -34.01
N ALA A 358 15.37 -0.18 -34.56
CA ALA A 358 15.30 -0.56 -35.97
C ALA A 358 13.91 -1.08 -36.41
N THR A 359 13.07 -1.52 -35.47
CA THR A 359 11.81 -2.24 -35.74
C THR A 359 10.59 -1.64 -35.06
N CYS A 360 10.76 -0.94 -33.94
CA CYS A 360 9.70 -0.46 -33.08
C CYS A 360 10.00 0.94 -32.53
N LEU A 361 8.95 1.69 -32.26
CA LEU A 361 8.98 2.80 -31.32
C LEU A 361 8.77 2.23 -29.91
N ARG A 362 9.71 2.52 -29.00
CA ARG A 362 9.59 2.14 -27.60
C ARG A 362 9.31 3.37 -26.76
N LEU A 363 8.38 3.23 -25.82
CA LEU A 363 8.05 4.24 -24.84
C LEU A 363 8.28 3.67 -23.44
N LEU A 364 8.88 4.46 -22.56
CA LEU A 364 9.11 4.13 -21.16
C LEU A 364 8.43 5.15 -20.27
N ALA A 365 7.66 4.67 -19.29
CA ALA A 365 7.02 5.53 -18.30
C ALA A 365 8.05 6.22 -17.39
N PRO A 366 7.73 7.39 -16.80
CA PRO A 366 8.64 8.13 -15.91
C PRO A 366 9.25 7.32 -14.77
N GLY A 367 8.52 6.34 -14.23
CA GLY A 367 9.01 5.46 -13.16
C GLY A 367 9.75 4.21 -13.63
N GLY A 368 9.81 3.93 -14.94
CA GLY A 368 10.45 2.73 -15.50
C GLY A 368 9.66 1.41 -15.29
N TYR A 369 8.50 1.46 -14.63
CA TYR A 369 7.67 0.27 -14.36
C TYR A 369 6.69 -0.09 -15.49
N ALA A 370 6.62 0.71 -16.55
CA ALA A 370 5.78 0.45 -17.71
C ALA A 370 6.51 0.79 -18.99
N SER A 371 6.28 -0.03 -20.01
CA SER A 371 6.81 0.14 -21.35
C SER A 371 5.74 -0.13 -22.41
N ALA A 372 5.83 0.57 -23.52
CA ALA A 372 5.04 0.30 -24.71
C ALA A 372 5.96 0.10 -25.91
N SER A 373 5.69 -0.89 -26.75
CA SER A 373 6.41 -1.15 -27.99
C SER A 373 5.41 -1.15 -29.14
N ILE A 374 5.62 -0.26 -30.10
CA ILE A 374 4.71 -0.06 -31.24
C ILE A 374 5.52 -0.29 -32.53
N PRO A 375 5.24 -1.35 -33.30
CA PRO A 375 5.90 -1.59 -34.58
C PRO A 375 5.57 -0.48 -35.57
N HIS A 376 6.59 0.14 -36.19
CA HIS A 376 6.40 1.17 -37.23
C HIS A 376 6.55 0.62 -38.66
N GLY A 377 6.75 -0.70 -38.81
CA GLY A 377 6.49 -1.40 -40.06
C GLY A 377 7.50 -1.20 -41.20
N ARG A 378 8.67 -0.61 -40.92
CA ARG A 378 9.78 -0.54 -41.89
C ARG A 378 10.51 -1.90 -41.98
N ALA A 379 10.90 -2.30 -43.18
CA ALA A 379 11.75 -3.46 -43.38
C ALA A 379 13.08 -3.28 -42.61
N PRO A 380 13.67 -4.35 -42.04
CA PRO A 380 14.83 -4.31 -41.14
C PRO A 380 16.16 -3.80 -41.75
N HIS A 381 16.12 -3.10 -42.89
CA HIS A 381 17.30 -2.67 -43.64
C HIS A 381 17.66 -1.18 -43.50
N HIS A 382 16.94 -0.40 -42.68
CA HIS A 382 17.34 0.97 -42.33
C HIS A 382 17.79 1.07 -40.86
N PRO A 383 19.09 0.89 -40.56
CA PRO A 383 19.62 0.88 -39.19
C PRO A 383 19.65 2.25 -38.49
N SER A 384 18.91 3.26 -38.98
CA SER A 384 18.96 4.62 -38.45
C SER A 384 17.62 5.37 -38.57
N THR A 385 16.49 4.71 -38.33
CA THR A 385 15.22 5.45 -38.20
C THR A 385 15.29 6.26 -36.91
N THR A 386 15.39 7.58 -37.03
CA THR A 386 15.37 8.48 -35.87
C THR A 386 14.00 8.45 -35.20
N THR A 387 13.89 8.79 -33.92
CA THR A 387 12.59 8.89 -33.23
C THR A 387 11.64 9.83 -33.96
N ALA A 388 12.14 10.95 -34.50
CA ALA A 388 11.34 11.90 -35.27
C ALA A 388 10.77 11.26 -36.56
N GLU A 389 11.57 10.46 -37.28
CA GLU A 389 11.11 9.73 -38.46
C GLU A 389 10.10 8.63 -38.12
N ALA A 390 10.27 7.95 -36.99
CA ALA A 390 9.32 6.95 -36.52
C ALA A 390 7.97 7.60 -36.22
N LEU A 391 7.96 8.73 -35.50
CA LEU A 391 6.74 9.48 -35.17
C LEU A 391 6.03 10.04 -36.42
N ALA A 392 6.79 10.34 -37.48
CA ALA A 392 6.26 10.80 -38.77
C ALA A 392 5.92 9.66 -39.75
N SER A 393 5.95 8.39 -39.32
CA SER A 393 5.62 7.25 -40.18
C SER A 393 4.13 6.88 -40.08
N PRO A 394 3.47 6.52 -41.20
CA PRO A 394 2.11 5.98 -41.18
C PRO A 394 2.14 4.60 -40.50
N LEU A 395 1.23 4.37 -39.56
CA LEU A 395 1.36 3.22 -38.68
C LEU A 395 1.04 1.88 -39.37
N ARG A 396 1.81 0.84 -39.00
CA ARG A 396 1.32 -0.54 -39.01
C ARG A 396 0.80 -0.84 -37.60
N TRP A 397 -0.51 -0.93 -37.47
CA TRP A 397 -1.17 -0.87 -36.17
C TRP A 397 -1.09 -2.17 -35.40
N GLY A 398 -0.10 -2.28 -34.53
CA GLY A 398 -0.07 -3.19 -33.39
C GLY A 398 0.49 -2.44 -32.18
N ALA A 399 0.29 -2.95 -30.98
CA ALA A 399 0.86 -2.36 -29.78
C ALA A 399 1.06 -3.41 -28.70
N ASP A 400 2.21 -3.37 -28.06
CA ASP A 400 2.56 -4.25 -26.95
C ASP A 400 2.83 -3.39 -25.72
N PHE A 401 2.00 -3.56 -24.69
CA PHE A 401 2.12 -2.85 -23.42
C PHE A 401 2.52 -3.83 -22.34
N ASP A 402 3.60 -3.50 -21.66
CA ASP A 402 4.13 -4.31 -20.60
C ASP A 402 4.31 -3.48 -19.34
N VAL A 403 3.59 -3.84 -18.29
CA VAL A 403 3.56 -3.10 -17.04
C VAL A 403 3.88 -4.03 -15.88
N THR A 404 4.88 -3.63 -15.11
CA THR A 404 5.19 -4.24 -13.81
C THR A 404 4.35 -3.52 -12.76
N ALA A 405 3.21 -4.13 -12.40
CA ALA A 405 2.25 -3.57 -11.47
C ALA A 405 2.31 -4.25 -10.09
N PRO A 406 1.71 -3.64 -9.05
CA PRO A 406 1.63 -4.13 -7.67
C PRO A 406 1.35 -5.62 -7.47
N THR A 407 0.33 -6.12 -8.15
CA THR A 407 -0.14 -7.49 -7.94
C THR A 407 0.50 -8.48 -8.91
N GLY A 408 1.51 -8.04 -9.67
CA GLY A 408 2.13 -8.79 -10.74
C GLY A 408 2.23 -8.02 -12.05
N ARG A 409 2.99 -8.58 -12.99
CA ARG A 409 3.11 -8.05 -14.34
C ARG A 409 1.78 -8.23 -15.08
N TRP A 410 1.34 -7.19 -15.77
CA TRP A 410 0.24 -7.27 -16.72
C TRP A 410 0.70 -6.84 -18.09
N HIS A 411 0.09 -7.46 -19.10
CA HIS A 411 0.42 -7.26 -20.50
C HIS A 411 -0.86 -7.06 -21.31
N ALA A 412 -0.81 -6.12 -22.26
CA ALA A 412 -1.82 -5.97 -23.29
C ALA A 412 -1.16 -6.01 -24.67
N HIS A 413 -1.69 -6.85 -25.55
CA HIS A 413 -1.16 -7.04 -26.89
C HIS A 413 -2.25 -6.83 -27.92
N LEU A 414 -2.00 -5.96 -28.88
CA LEU A 414 -2.85 -5.68 -30.02
C LEU A 414 -2.05 -6.02 -31.27
N THR A 415 -2.54 -6.98 -32.06
CA THR A 415 -1.82 -7.43 -33.25
C THR A 415 -1.83 -6.36 -34.34
N ASP A 416 -0.97 -6.55 -35.33
CA ASP A 416 -1.01 -5.81 -36.59
C ASP A 416 -2.44 -5.72 -37.15
N HIS A 417 -2.75 -4.59 -37.77
CA HIS A 417 -4.07 -4.23 -38.34
C HIS A 417 -5.18 -3.87 -37.35
N THR A 418 -4.86 -3.68 -36.07
CA THR A 418 -5.82 -3.11 -35.11
C THR A 418 -6.24 -1.70 -35.55
N PRO A 419 -7.52 -1.32 -35.52
CA PRO A 419 -7.94 0.02 -35.89
C PRO A 419 -7.24 1.12 -35.08
N PRO A 420 -6.81 2.21 -35.75
CA PRO A 420 -6.08 3.32 -35.12
C PRO A 420 -6.71 3.86 -33.85
N HIS A 421 -8.02 4.12 -33.90
CA HIS A 421 -8.76 4.69 -32.79
C HIS A 421 -8.80 3.77 -31.57
N LEU A 422 -8.79 2.44 -31.76
CA LEU A 422 -8.74 1.48 -30.64
C LEU A 422 -7.37 1.45 -29.96
N VAL A 423 -6.28 1.61 -30.71
CA VAL A 423 -4.93 1.75 -30.12
C VAL A 423 -4.85 3.06 -29.32
N ARG A 424 -5.34 4.16 -29.88
CA ARG A 424 -5.40 5.47 -29.19
C ARG A 424 -6.29 5.43 -27.96
N ALA A 425 -7.42 4.72 -28.00
CA ALA A 425 -8.31 4.52 -26.86
C ALA A 425 -7.57 3.85 -25.70
N LEU A 426 -6.85 2.76 -25.96
CA LEU A 426 -6.07 2.08 -24.92
C LEU A 426 -4.97 2.99 -24.36
N ILE A 427 -4.25 3.71 -25.22
CA ILE A 427 -3.24 4.70 -24.80
C ILE A 427 -3.87 5.76 -23.89
N SER A 428 -5.06 6.25 -24.23
CA SER A 428 -5.78 7.25 -23.45
C SER A 428 -6.19 6.71 -22.06
N GLU A 429 -6.62 5.46 -21.97
CA GLU A 429 -6.93 4.82 -20.67
C GLU A 429 -5.69 4.62 -19.80
N LEU A 430 -4.52 4.39 -20.41
CA LEU A 430 -3.26 4.28 -19.68
C LEU A 430 -2.78 5.63 -19.14
N THR A 431 -3.08 6.72 -19.85
CA THR A 431 -2.60 8.05 -19.50
C THR A 431 -3.64 8.90 -18.77
N ASP A 432 -4.86 8.39 -18.56
CA ASP A 432 -5.89 9.09 -17.81
C ASP A 432 -5.40 9.39 -16.37
N PRO A 433 -5.40 10.67 -15.95
CA PRO A 433 -4.99 11.08 -14.61
C PRO A 433 -5.93 10.61 -13.48
N ALA A 434 -7.11 10.07 -13.78
CA ALA A 434 -8.07 9.60 -12.80
C ALA A 434 -7.48 8.49 -11.91
N ALA A 435 -7.34 8.73 -10.61
CA ALA A 435 -6.84 7.70 -9.70
C ALA A 435 -7.86 6.56 -9.48
N LEU A 436 -7.38 5.32 -9.34
CA LEU A 436 -8.22 4.14 -9.15
C LEU A 436 -8.27 3.70 -7.69
N PRO A 437 -9.45 3.35 -7.14
CA PRO A 437 -9.55 2.85 -5.78
C PRO A 437 -8.99 1.43 -5.66
N ARG A 438 -8.10 1.21 -4.69
CA ARG A 438 -7.52 -0.09 -4.35
C ARG A 438 -7.46 -0.26 -2.85
N ASP A 439 -7.46 -1.50 -2.40
CA ASP A 439 -7.19 -1.82 -1.00
C ASP A 439 -5.68 -1.67 -0.76
N SER A 440 -5.27 -0.95 0.29
CA SER A 440 -3.86 -0.57 0.51
C SER A 440 -2.92 -1.76 0.68
N ASP A 441 -3.44 -2.86 1.23
CA ASP A 441 -2.75 -4.13 1.43
C ASP A 441 -2.37 -4.83 0.12
N ARG A 442 -3.00 -4.45 -1.00
CA ARG A 442 -2.69 -4.95 -2.35
C ARG A 442 -1.56 -4.19 -3.05
N ILE A 443 -0.94 -3.22 -2.38
CA ILE A 443 0.12 -2.36 -2.94
C ILE A 443 1.48 -2.76 -2.35
N PRO A 444 2.40 -3.39 -3.12
CA PRO A 444 3.73 -3.71 -2.64
C PRO A 444 4.52 -2.46 -2.27
N ARG A 445 5.28 -2.59 -1.19
CA ARG A 445 6.16 -1.54 -0.67
C ARG A 445 7.13 -0.99 -1.73
N GLN A 446 7.59 -1.82 -2.66
CA GLN A 446 8.53 -1.46 -3.72
C GLN A 446 8.01 -0.39 -4.68
N LEU A 447 6.69 -0.23 -4.79
CA LEU A 447 6.06 0.71 -5.72
C LEU A 447 5.54 1.97 -5.04
N LEU A 448 5.60 2.08 -3.70
CA LEU A 448 5.12 3.25 -2.95
C LEU A 448 5.83 4.55 -3.36
N THR A 449 7.05 4.47 -3.92
CA THR A 449 7.78 5.62 -4.45
C THR A 449 7.30 6.06 -5.83
N SER A 450 6.56 5.19 -6.53
CA SER A 450 6.15 5.35 -7.94
C SER A 450 4.64 5.45 -8.11
N VAL A 451 3.88 5.10 -7.08
CA VAL A 451 2.44 5.34 -6.99
C VAL A 451 2.15 6.49 -6.02
N ARG A 452 1.20 7.32 -6.39
CA ARG A 452 0.60 8.30 -5.48
C ARG A 452 -0.58 7.65 -4.79
N LEU A 453 -0.54 7.61 -3.46
CA LEU A 453 -1.63 7.13 -2.63
C LEU A 453 -2.36 8.30 -2.00
N ALA A 454 -3.68 8.35 -2.18
CA ALA A 454 -4.54 9.26 -1.43
C ALA A 454 -5.59 8.46 -0.67
N SER A 455 -5.68 8.64 0.65
CA SER A 455 -6.70 7.97 1.45
C SER A 455 -8.09 8.42 1.03
N ILE A 456 -9.02 7.46 0.89
CA ILE A 456 -10.43 7.76 0.63
C ILE A 456 -11.09 8.06 1.99
N PRO A 457 -11.64 9.27 2.20
CA PRO A 457 -12.39 9.56 3.43
C PRO A 457 -13.58 8.60 3.56
N PRO A 458 -13.90 8.12 4.77
CA PRO A 458 -14.93 7.10 4.98
C PRO A 458 -16.32 7.53 4.49
N ASP A 459 -16.59 8.83 4.47
CA ASP A 459 -17.89 9.40 4.09
C ASP A 459 -18.01 9.68 2.58
N LEU A 460 -16.94 9.48 1.81
CA LEU A 460 -16.90 9.79 0.37
C LEU A 460 -16.91 8.50 -0.45
N SER A 461 -17.81 8.44 -1.44
CA SER A 461 -17.78 7.36 -2.40
C SER A 461 -16.45 7.37 -3.19
N PRO A 462 -15.94 6.20 -3.61
CA PRO A 462 -14.69 6.13 -4.38
C PRO A 462 -14.72 6.99 -5.64
N ALA A 463 -15.87 7.06 -6.31
CA ALA A 463 -16.07 7.91 -7.49
C ALA A 463 -15.97 9.41 -7.15
N ALA A 464 -16.56 9.85 -6.03
CA ALA A 464 -16.47 11.24 -5.58
C ALA A 464 -15.04 11.61 -5.16
N ALA A 465 -14.32 10.69 -4.49
CA ALA A 465 -12.93 10.87 -4.12
C ALA A 465 -12.02 10.98 -5.36
N ALA A 466 -12.18 10.08 -6.34
CA ALA A 466 -11.44 10.12 -7.60
C ALA A 466 -11.72 11.42 -8.37
N SER A 467 -12.97 11.88 -8.40
CA SER A 467 -13.33 13.16 -9.02
C SER A 467 -12.65 14.35 -8.34
N ARG A 468 -12.55 14.35 -7.01
CA ARG A 468 -11.87 15.42 -6.26
C ARG A 468 -10.36 15.46 -6.55
N VAL A 469 -9.71 14.30 -6.64
CA VAL A 469 -8.29 14.19 -7.02
C VAL A 469 -8.07 14.72 -8.44
N ARG A 470 -8.97 14.40 -9.39
CA ARG A 470 -8.93 14.96 -10.75
C ARG A 470 -9.01 16.48 -10.76
N SER A 471 -9.94 17.07 -10.00
CA SER A 471 -10.09 18.52 -9.93
C SER A 471 -8.86 19.21 -9.34
N LEU A 472 -8.18 18.58 -8.37
CA LEU A 472 -6.93 19.10 -7.80
C LEU A 472 -5.77 19.04 -8.81
N HIS A 473 -5.74 18.06 -9.71
CA HIS A 473 -4.75 17.99 -10.79
C HIS A 473 -5.04 18.95 -11.96
N ALA A 474 -6.31 19.17 -12.29
CA ALA A 474 -6.70 20.15 -13.30
C ALA A 474 -6.47 21.62 -12.84
N GLY A 475 -6.42 21.86 -11.52
CA GLY A 475 -6.30 23.20 -10.92
C GLY A 475 -4.87 23.70 -10.66
N LEU A 476 -3.84 22.90 -10.93
CA LEU A 476 -2.45 23.35 -10.82
C LEU A 476 -1.99 23.89 -12.19
N PRO A 477 -1.83 25.21 -12.37
CA PRO A 477 -1.12 25.71 -13.55
C PRO A 477 0.28 25.11 -13.52
N LEU A 478 0.68 24.51 -14.65
CA LEU A 478 2.08 24.17 -14.92
C LEU A 478 2.93 25.36 -14.49
N HIS A 479 3.80 25.12 -13.52
CA HIS A 479 4.76 26.09 -13.03
C HIS A 479 5.58 26.55 -14.24
N THR A 480 5.26 27.71 -14.79
CA THR A 480 6.17 28.43 -15.68
C THR A 480 7.40 28.72 -14.84
N ASP A 481 8.49 28.06 -15.21
CA ASP A 481 9.83 28.25 -14.67
C ASP A 481 10.16 29.76 -14.63
N PRO A 482 10.49 30.35 -13.47
CA PRO A 482 10.91 31.74 -13.35
C PRO A 482 12.39 31.92 -13.77
N SER A 483 12.81 31.25 -14.84
CA SER A 483 14.19 31.27 -15.36
C SER A 483 14.21 31.53 -16.87
N ASP A 484 13.53 32.58 -17.33
CA ASP A 484 13.84 33.20 -18.64
C ASP A 484 14.30 34.66 -18.43
N PRO A 485 15.61 34.91 -18.32
CA PRO A 485 16.17 36.25 -18.32
C PRO A 485 16.48 36.72 -19.75
N GLN A 486 15.59 36.55 -20.74
CA GLN A 486 15.69 37.29 -22.00
C GLN A 486 14.33 37.69 -22.58
N ARG A 487 13.64 38.61 -21.91
CA ARG A 487 12.78 39.60 -22.60
C ARG A 487 12.78 40.93 -21.85
N SER A 488 13.76 41.78 -22.17
CA SER A 488 13.67 43.20 -21.84
C SER A 488 12.54 43.84 -22.64
N PRO A 489 11.57 44.52 -22.00
CA PRO A 489 10.67 45.43 -22.69
C PRO A 489 11.40 46.75 -22.98
N ALA A 490 11.25 47.27 -24.20
CA ALA A 490 11.70 48.61 -24.55
C ALA A 490 10.88 49.66 -23.76
N PRO A 491 11.51 50.69 -23.17
CA PRO A 491 10.79 51.73 -22.45
C PRO A 491 10.11 52.68 -23.44
N THR A 492 8.80 52.83 -23.28
CA THR A 492 8.02 53.93 -23.86
C THR A 492 8.12 55.10 -22.89
N ASP A 493 9.01 56.05 -23.16
CA ASP A 493 9.03 57.33 -22.44
C ASP A 493 7.98 58.28 -23.03
N LEU A 494 6.95 58.52 -22.23
CA LEU A 494 6.05 59.66 -22.35
C LEU A 494 6.79 60.91 -21.85
N SER A 495 7.20 61.80 -22.75
CA SER A 495 7.39 63.22 -22.42
C SER A 495 6.31 64.05 -23.10
N ALA A 496 5.37 64.50 -22.27
CA ALA A 496 4.39 65.51 -22.62
C ALA A 496 5.05 66.89 -22.70
N GLY A 497 4.73 67.68 -23.73
CA GLY A 497 5.38 68.98 -23.93
C GLY A 497 4.78 69.89 -25.00
N ARG A 498 3.46 70.11 -24.96
CA ARG A 498 2.79 71.41 -25.17
C ARG A 498 3.18 72.29 -26.39
N ALA A 499 2.20 72.41 -27.29
CA ALA A 499 1.62 73.65 -27.85
C ALA A 499 2.19 74.33 -29.12
N VAL A 500 1.22 74.57 -30.02
CA VAL A 500 0.88 75.85 -30.69
C VAL A 500 1.40 76.11 -32.11
N ARG A 501 0.38 76.30 -32.97
CA ARG A 501 0.20 77.23 -34.11
C ARG A 501 0.57 76.80 -35.53
N THR A 502 -0.49 76.79 -36.35
CA THR A 502 -0.64 77.39 -37.71
C THR A 502 0.40 77.03 -38.75
N ARG A 503 0.04 76.59 -39.97
CA ARG A 503 -1.07 77.02 -40.81
C ARG A 503 -1.29 75.97 -41.90
#